data_AF-A0A1I5SQW8-F1
#
_entry.id   AF-A0A1I5SQW8-F1
#
_cell.length_a   1.000
_cell.length_b   1.000
_cell.length_c   1.000
_cell.angle_alpha   90.00
_cell.angle_beta   90.00
_cell.angle_gamma   90.00
#
_symmetry.space_group_name_H-M   'P 1'
#
loop_
_entity.id
_entity.type
_entity.pdbx_description
1 polymer ?
#
loop_
_entity_poly.entity_id
_entity_poly.type
_entity_poly.pdbx_seq_one_letter_code
_entity_poly.pdbx_strand_id
1 'polypeptide(L)'
;MEALPYLKEVNLKRDRVDSFSAYPFSIPAVNHLDTLEFAKDVTILVGENGSGKSTLLEAIAVGMGFNAEGGTKNFNFGTRSTHSSLYAYLGFSKSYKKHRDGFFLRAESFYNVATNIDELDEEPGPQPPIINSYGGVSLHHQSHGESFLALMVERFGGEGVYTQTT
;
A
#
# COMPACT_ATOMS: atom_id res chain seq x y z
N MET A 1 24.96 11.89 -1.14
CA MET A 1 24.29 10.61 -0.83
C MET A 1 22.87 10.70 -1.36
N GLU A 2 22.50 9.87 -2.34
CA GLU A 2 21.13 9.87 -2.86
C GLU A 2 20.16 9.29 -1.82
N ALA A 3 19.00 9.93 -1.71
CA ALA A 3 17.96 9.58 -0.74
C ALA A 3 17.06 8.45 -1.23
N LEU A 4 17.03 8.18 -2.54
CA LEU A 4 16.20 7.16 -3.14
C LEU A 4 16.95 5.85 -3.31
N PRO A 5 16.23 4.71 -3.33
CA PRO A 5 14.81 4.59 -3.02
C PRO A 5 14.52 4.65 -1.50
N TYR A 6 13.31 5.09 -1.13
CA TYR A 6 12.90 5.26 0.28
C TYR A 6 12.81 3.93 1.04
N LEU A 7 12.36 2.88 0.36
CA LEU A 7 12.48 1.50 0.78
C LEU A 7 13.66 0.90 0.02
N LYS A 8 14.65 0.37 0.74
CA LYS A 8 15.87 -0.19 0.14
C LYS A 8 15.82 -1.70 0.07
N GLU A 9 15.36 -2.33 1.15
CA GLU A 9 15.29 -3.79 1.23
C GLU A 9 14.09 -4.23 2.06
N VAL A 10 13.54 -5.37 1.68
CA VAL A 10 12.59 -6.14 2.48
C VAL A 10 13.14 -7.55 2.62
N ASN A 11 13.24 -8.06 3.84
CA ASN A 11 13.63 -9.45 4.08
C ASN A 11 12.57 -10.18 4.90
N LEU A 12 12.53 -11.51 4.78
CA LEU A 12 11.73 -12.34 5.67
C LEU A 12 12.56 -12.66 6.92
N LYS A 13 12.01 -12.44 8.11
CA LYS A 13 12.59 -12.90 9.39
C LYS A 13 12.38 -14.39 9.52
N ARG A 14 13.11 -15.18 8.71
CA ARG A 14 12.92 -16.63 8.57
C ARG A 14 13.11 -17.37 9.89
N ASP A 15 13.94 -16.84 10.79
CA ASP A 15 14.17 -17.33 12.16
C ASP A 15 12.91 -17.31 13.04
N ARG A 16 11.91 -16.51 12.68
CA ARG A 16 10.63 -16.41 13.39
C ARG A 16 9.52 -17.25 12.77
N VAL A 17 9.79 -17.94 11.66
CA VAL A 17 8.78 -18.70 10.93
C VAL A 17 8.73 -20.13 11.46
N ASP A 18 7.62 -20.50 12.10
CA ASP A 18 7.43 -21.85 12.67
C ASP A 18 7.35 -22.93 11.57
N SER A 19 6.65 -22.64 10.47
CA SER A 19 6.52 -23.57 9.36
C SER A 19 6.31 -22.87 8.02
N PHE A 20 7.11 -23.28 7.04
CA PHE A 20 6.99 -22.88 5.64
C PHE A 20 5.92 -23.66 4.86
N SER A 21 5.25 -24.64 5.48
CA SER A 21 4.11 -25.35 4.90
C SER A 21 2.75 -24.72 5.26
N ALA A 22 2.73 -23.75 6.17
CA ALA A 22 1.53 -23.07 6.63
C ALA A 22 1.36 -21.70 5.96
N TYR A 23 0.11 -21.26 5.76
CA TYR A 23 -0.19 -19.91 5.32
C TYR A 23 0.27 -18.88 6.39
N PRO A 24 0.85 -17.72 6.01
CA PRO A 24 1.12 -17.25 4.64
C PRO A 24 2.48 -17.69 4.07
N PHE A 25 3.29 -18.45 4.81
CA PHE A 25 4.66 -18.81 4.43
C PHE A 25 4.76 -19.92 3.36
N SER A 26 3.67 -20.65 3.11
CA SER A 26 3.55 -21.60 2.02
C SER A 26 3.30 -20.95 0.65
N ILE A 27 3.00 -19.65 0.62
CA ILE A 27 2.84 -18.90 -0.63
C ILE A 27 4.18 -18.83 -1.35
N PRO A 28 4.28 -19.15 -2.67
CA PRO A 28 5.56 -19.23 -3.37
C PRO A 28 6.43 -17.98 -3.24
N ALA A 29 5.86 -16.78 -3.47
CA ALA A 29 6.59 -15.52 -3.37
C ALA A 29 7.12 -15.23 -1.95
N VAL A 30 6.48 -15.78 -0.92
CA VAL A 30 6.88 -15.60 0.49
C VAL A 30 7.90 -16.66 0.89
N ASN A 31 7.65 -17.91 0.49
CA ASN A 31 8.50 -19.05 0.81
C ASN A 31 9.94 -18.85 0.31
N HIS A 32 10.06 -18.35 -0.91
CA HIS A 32 11.33 -18.07 -1.58
C HIS A 32 11.90 -16.67 -1.27
N LEU A 33 11.25 -15.89 -0.41
CA LEU A 33 11.74 -14.57 -0.03
C LEU A 33 12.85 -14.69 1.01
N ASP A 34 14.09 -14.43 0.59
CA ASP A 34 15.19 -14.15 1.50
C ASP A 34 15.31 -12.64 1.69
N THR A 35 15.78 -11.93 0.66
CA THR A 35 15.83 -10.47 0.60
C THR A 35 15.36 -10.00 -0.78
N LEU A 36 14.50 -8.99 -0.78
CA LEU A 36 14.07 -8.22 -1.95
C LEU A 36 14.71 -6.84 -1.87
N GLU A 37 15.65 -6.57 -2.77
CA GLU A 37 16.34 -5.28 -2.89
C GLU A 37 15.63 -4.37 -3.89
N PHE A 38 15.47 -3.10 -3.51
CA PHE A 38 14.93 -2.05 -4.35
C PHE A 38 16.10 -1.20 -4.83
N ALA A 39 16.55 -1.44 -6.07
CA ALA A 39 17.68 -0.74 -6.66
C ALA A 39 17.28 0.47 -7.52
N LYS A 40 15.99 0.63 -7.79
CA LYS A 40 15.41 1.66 -8.67
C LYS A 40 14.15 2.25 -8.04
N ASP A 41 13.79 3.44 -8.50
CA ASP A 41 12.60 4.17 -8.04
C ASP A 41 11.29 3.44 -8.37
N VAL A 42 11.28 2.62 -9.41
CA VAL A 42 10.16 1.78 -9.83
C VAL A 42 10.57 0.31 -9.79
N THR A 43 9.78 -0.51 -9.10
CA THR A 43 9.94 -1.97 -9.03
C THR A 43 8.62 -2.63 -9.39
N ILE A 44 8.65 -3.58 -10.33
CA ILE A 44 7.47 -4.31 -10.80
C ILE A 44 7.64 -5.79 -10.43
N LEU A 45 6.69 -6.33 -9.67
CA LEU A 45 6.66 -7.74 -9.30
C LEU A 45 5.87 -8.52 -10.36
N VAL A 46 6.53 -9.46 -11.05
CA VAL A 46 5.94 -10.27 -12.13
C VAL A 46 5.99 -11.75 -11.76
N GLY A 47 5.00 -12.53 -12.21
CA GLY A 47 4.90 -13.97 -11.96
C GLY A 47 3.48 -14.50 -12.18
N GLU A 48 3.31 -15.81 -12.08
CA GLU A 48 2.04 -16.50 -12.34
C GLU A 48 0.89 -16.07 -11.40
N ASN A 49 -0.36 -16.26 -11.85
CA ASN A 49 -1.52 -16.07 -10.99
C ASN A 49 -1.47 -17.05 -9.82
N GLY A 50 -1.75 -16.56 -8.61
CA GLY A 50 -1.64 -17.37 -7.39
C GLY A 50 -0.21 -17.48 -6.81
N SER A 51 0.82 -16.90 -7.44
CA SER A 51 2.19 -16.95 -6.89
C SER A 51 2.39 -16.12 -5.62
N GLY A 52 1.44 -15.24 -5.26
CA GLY A 52 1.48 -14.45 -4.02
C GLY A 52 1.99 -13.03 -4.14
N LYS A 53 2.13 -12.49 -5.35
CA LYS A 53 2.62 -11.12 -5.60
C LYS A 53 1.85 -10.06 -4.82
N SER A 54 0.52 -10.08 -4.94
CA SER A 54 -0.36 -9.13 -4.25
C SER A 54 -0.26 -9.28 -2.74
N THR A 55 -0.21 -10.51 -2.22
CA THR A 55 -0.04 -10.76 -0.78
C THR A 55 1.29 -10.24 -0.24
N LEU A 56 2.39 -10.40 -0.99
CA LEU A 56 3.69 -9.84 -0.60
C LEU A 56 3.66 -8.32 -0.63
N LEU A 57 3.10 -7.72 -1.69
CA LEU A 57 3.01 -6.27 -1.82
C LEU A 57 2.12 -5.63 -0.75
N GLU A 58 0.99 -6.26 -0.43
CA GLU A 58 0.10 -5.90 0.68
C GLU A 58 0.86 -5.93 2.01
N ALA A 59 1.59 -7.01 2.30
CA ALA A 59 2.38 -7.11 3.52
C ALA A 59 3.47 -6.04 3.61
N ILE A 60 4.09 -5.69 2.48
CA ILE A 60 5.05 -4.57 2.38
C ILE A 60 4.33 -3.25 2.67
N ALA A 61 3.20 -2.96 2.03
CA ALA A 61 2.44 -1.73 2.22
C ALA A 61 1.99 -1.56 3.69
N VAL A 62 1.40 -2.60 4.27
CA VAL A 62 1.00 -2.61 5.69
C VAL A 62 2.21 -2.44 6.61
N GLY A 63 3.32 -3.14 6.37
CA GLY A 63 4.55 -2.97 7.15
C GLY A 63 5.22 -1.60 6.99
N MET A 64 4.91 -0.87 5.92
CA MET A 64 5.29 0.54 5.74
C MET A 64 4.34 1.54 6.44
N GLY A 65 3.25 1.05 7.02
CA GLY A 65 2.28 1.79 7.82
C GLY A 65 1.04 2.25 7.05
N PHE A 66 0.78 1.70 5.86
CA PHE A 66 -0.48 1.96 5.14
C PHE A 66 -1.62 1.10 5.69
N ASN A 67 -2.86 1.57 5.51
CA ASN A 67 -4.04 0.78 5.83
C ASN A 67 -4.14 -0.42 4.86
N ALA A 68 -4.49 -1.60 5.36
CA ALA A 68 -4.60 -2.82 4.56
C ALA A 68 -5.75 -2.80 3.54
N GLU A 69 -6.75 -1.94 3.75
CA GLU A 69 -7.81 -1.62 2.79
C GLU A 69 -7.38 -0.58 1.74
N GLY A 70 -6.14 -0.11 1.79
CA GLY A 70 -5.63 0.94 0.91
C GLY A 70 -5.85 2.35 1.44
N GLY A 71 -5.35 3.32 0.69
CA GLY A 71 -5.33 4.73 1.08
C GLY A 71 -3.97 5.18 1.62
N THR A 72 -3.99 6.38 2.20
CA THR A 72 -2.84 6.97 2.90
C THR A 72 -2.73 6.40 4.32
N LYS A 73 -1.67 6.75 5.05
CA LYS A 73 -1.45 6.33 6.44
C LYS A 73 -2.49 6.84 7.44
N ASN A 74 -3.25 7.87 7.07
CA ASN A 74 -4.22 8.52 7.94
C ASN A 74 -5.63 7.89 7.84
N PHE A 75 -5.85 7.00 6.87
CA PHE A 75 -7.12 6.29 6.75
C PHE A 75 -7.21 5.20 7.81
N ASN A 76 -8.24 5.24 8.63
CA ASN A 76 -8.47 4.26 9.71
C ASN A 76 -9.85 3.62 9.59
N PHE A 77 -10.16 3.08 8.42
CA PHE A 77 -11.34 2.24 8.18
C PHE A 77 -10.89 0.78 8.01
N GLY A 78 -11.76 -0.17 8.30
CA GLY A 78 -11.42 -1.58 8.18
C GLY A 78 -12.66 -2.45 8.03
N THR A 79 -12.67 -3.28 7.00
CA THR A 79 -13.53 -4.46 7.01
C THR A 79 -12.79 -5.57 7.75
N ARG A 80 -13.53 -6.52 8.33
CA ARG A 80 -13.06 -7.61 9.20
C ARG A 80 -11.62 -8.08 8.86
N SER A 81 -10.75 -8.22 9.86
CA SER A 81 -9.32 -8.54 9.69
C SER A 81 -9.04 -9.89 8.98
N THR A 82 -9.07 -9.89 7.66
CA THR A 82 -8.73 -11.03 6.79
C THR A 82 -7.32 -10.90 6.20
N HIS A 83 -6.64 -9.78 6.45
CA HIS A 83 -5.31 -9.50 5.92
C HIS A 83 -4.26 -10.41 6.54
N SER A 84 -3.29 -10.83 5.73
CA SER A 84 -2.20 -11.71 6.13
C SER A 84 -1.36 -11.11 7.26
N SER A 85 -1.02 -11.91 8.27
CA SER A 85 -0.08 -11.52 9.33
C SER A 85 1.37 -11.41 8.85
N LEU A 86 1.64 -11.62 7.56
CA LEU A 86 2.98 -11.63 6.96
C LEU A 86 3.78 -10.36 7.24
N TYR A 87 3.16 -9.19 7.29
CA TYR A 87 3.85 -7.92 7.53
C TYR A 87 4.68 -7.92 8.83
N ALA A 88 4.24 -8.65 9.86
CA ALA A 88 4.93 -8.76 11.15
C ALA A 88 6.27 -9.53 11.03
N TYR A 89 6.37 -10.39 10.02
CA TYR A 89 7.54 -11.22 9.72
C TYR A 89 8.49 -10.55 8.74
N LEU A 90 8.15 -9.37 8.21
CA LEU A 90 9.05 -8.62 7.32
C LEU A 90 10.00 -7.71 8.10
N GLY A 91 11.26 -7.69 7.69
CA GLY A 91 12.25 -6.68 8.03
C GLY A 91 12.31 -5.63 6.93
N PHE A 92 12.46 -4.35 7.30
CA PHE A 92 12.49 -3.23 6.35
C PHE A 92 13.77 -2.41 6.53
N SER A 93 14.58 -2.34 5.49
CA SER A 93 15.69 -1.37 5.39
C SER A 93 15.21 -0.14 4.62
N LYS A 94 15.30 1.03 5.25
CA LYS A 94 14.79 2.30 4.69
C LYS A 94 15.95 3.28 4.49
N SER A 95 15.76 4.21 3.57
CA SER A 95 16.71 5.32 3.40
C SER A 95 16.75 6.24 4.61
N TYR A 96 17.82 7.04 4.70
CA TYR A 96 17.99 8.03 5.76
C TYR A 96 16.96 9.16 5.68
N LYS A 97 16.49 9.48 4.47
CA LYS A 97 15.40 10.43 4.24
C LYS A 97 14.06 9.69 4.32
N LYS A 98 13.11 10.22 5.07
CA LYS A 98 11.73 9.72 5.10
C LYS A 98 10.95 10.24 3.89
N HIS A 99 10.09 9.41 3.32
CA HIS A 99 9.11 9.85 2.33
C HIS A 99 8.13 10.83 2.98
N ARG A 100 7.69 11.84 2.22
CA ARG A 100 6.74 12.85 2.69
C ARG A 100 5.30 12.51 2.33
N ASP A 101 5.11 11.70 1.30
CA ASP A 101 3.81 11.24 0.84
C ASP A 101 3.80 9.71 0.66
N GLY A 102 2.62 9.15 0.49
CA GLY A 102 2.48 7.77 0.07
C GLY A 102 1.05 7.28 0.04
N PHE A 103 0.84 6.25 -0.74
CA PHE A 103 -0.48 5.68 -0.97
C PHE A 103 -0.38 4.19 -1.28
N PHE A 104 -1.24 3.40 -0.65
CA PHE A 104 -1.48 2.02 -1.05
C PHE A 104 -2.77 1.93 -1.86
N LEU A 105 -2.63 1.69 -3.16
CA LEU A 105 -3.72 1.59 -4.11
C LEU A 105 -4.13 0.14 -4.28
N ARG A 106 -5.20 -0.24 -3.60
CA ARG A 106 -5.81 -1.56 -3.73
C ARG A 106 -7.02 -1.45 -4.64
N ALA A 107 -6.94 -2.06 -5.83
CA ALA A 107 -8.01 -1.97 -6.82
C ALA A 107 -9.36 -2.49 -6.27
N GLU A 108 -9.33 -3.58 -5.49
CA GLU A 108 -10.52 -4.24 -4.94
C GLU A 108 -11.29 -3.40 -3.91
N SER A 109 -10.59 -2.54 -3.15
CA SER A 109 -11.16 -1.77 -2.03
C SER A 109 -11.05 -0.26 -2.26
N PHE A 110 -10.71 0.17 -3.48
CA PHE A 110 -10.57 1.59 -3.80
C PHE A 110 -11.84 2.40 -3.49
N TYR A 111 -13.02 1.83 -3.71
CA TYR A 111 -14.28 2.48 -3.36
C TYR A 111 -14.50 2.62 -1.84
N ASN A 112 -13.86 1.80 -1.00
CA ASN A 112 -13.90 2.01 0.45
C ASN A 112 -13.15 3.30 0.83
N VAL A 113 -12.05 3.60 0.14
CA VAL A 113 -11.33 4.89 0.29
C VAL A 113 -12.24 6.04 -0.14
N ALA A 114 -12.91 5.92 -1.29
CA ALA A 114 -13.84 6.93 -1.78
C ALA A 114 -14.97 7.22 -0.78
N THR A 115 -15.61 6.16 -0.26
CA THR A 115 -16.66 6.28 0.77
C THR A 115 -16.13 6.97 2.01
N ASN A 116 -14.95 6.60 2.49
CA ASN A 116 -14.39 7.20 3.69
C ASN A 116 -14.02 8.68 3.50
N ILE A 117 -13.62 9.09 2.30
CA ILE A 117 -13.40 10.51 1.98
C ILE A 117 -14.72 11.28 2.07
N ASP A 118 -15.78 10.78 1.43
CA ASP A 118 -17.09 11.44 1.43
C ASP A 118 -17.66 11.52 2.86
N GLU A 119 -17.57 10.45 3.65
CA GLU A 119 -17.98 10.43 5.07
C GLU A 119 -17.22 11.46 5.91
N LEU A 120 -15.90 11.57 5.74
CA LEU A 120 -15.08 12.53 6.50
C LEU A 120 -15.35 13.98 6.09
N ASP A 121 -15.70 14.23 4.82
CA ASP A 121 -16.04 15.56 4.32
C ASP A 121 -17.45 16.02 4.72
N GLU A 122 -18.34 15.08 5.07
CA GLU A 122 -19.65 15.39 5.67
C GLU A 122 -19.54 15.83 7.14
N GLU A 123 -18.47 15.44 7.85
CA GLU A 123 -18.26 15.83 9.24
C GLU A 123 -17.89 17.32 9.36
N PRO A 124 -18.62 18.14 10.14
CA PRO A 124 -18.32 19.56 10.28
C PRO A 124 -16.96 19.77 10.97
N GLY A 125 -16.02 20.40 10.27
CA GLY A 125 -14.69 20.68 10.80
C GLY A 125 -14.08 21.99 10.27
N PRO A 126 -13.04 22.52 10.94
CA PRO A 126 -12.32 23.72 10.48
C PRO A 126 -11.38 23.43 9.30
N GLN A 127 -11.28 22.17 8.88
CA GLN A 127 -10.34 21.71 7.86
C GLN A 127 -11.01 21.78 6.47
N PRO A 128 -10.26 22.09 5.41
CA PRO A 128 -10.77 21.99 4.05
C PRO A 128 -11.21 20.54 3.73
N PRO A 129 -12.21 20.35 2.87
CA PRO A 129 -12.61 19.03 2.39
C PRO A 129 -11.41 18.26 1.82
N ILE A 130 -11.26 17.01 2.23
CA ILE A 130 -10.27 16.04 1.79
C ILE A 130 -10.37 15.84 0.27
N ILE A 131 -11.60 15.82 -0.28
CA ILE A 131 -11.84 15.62 -1.72
C ILE A 131 -11.09 16.62 -2.61
N ASN A 132 -10.74 17.80 -2.10
CA ASN A 132 -9.92 18.77 -2.83
C ASN A 132 -8.53 18.22 -3.20
N SER A 133 -7.99 17.30 -2.40
CA SER A 133 -6.72 16.61 -2.70
C SER A 133 -6.88 15.48 -3.74
N TYR A 134 -8.11 15.24 -4.20
CA TYR A 134 -8.49 14.18 -5.14
C TYR A 134 -9.23 14.74 -6.36
N GLY A 135 -9.08 16.04 -6.65
CA GLY A 135 -9.70 16.71 -7.80
C GLY A 135 -11.03 17.42 -7.52
N GLY A 136 -11.51 17.41 -6.27
CA GLY A 136 -12.69 18.17 -5.84
C GLY A 136 -14.04 17.59 -6.26
N VAL A 137 -14.05 16.45 -6.95
CA VAL A 137 -15.26 15.71 -7.34
C VAL A 137 -15.24 14.36 -6.64
N SER A 138 -16.35 13.96 -6.01
CA SER A 138 -16.46 12.64 -5.37
C SER A 138 -16.01 11.54 -6.33
N LEU A 139 -15.17 10.64 -5.82
CA LEU A 139 -14.64 9.50 -6.58
C LEU A 139 -15.73 8.48 -6.93
N HIS A 140 -16.90 8.54 -6.26
CA HIS A 140 -18.09 7.73 -6.59
C HIS A 140 -18.88 8.28 -7.78
N HIS A 141 -18.72 9.57 -8.10
CA HIS A 141 -19.43 10.23 -9.20
C HIS A 141 -18.61 10.31 -10.49
N GLN A 142 -17.60 9.45 -10.62
CA GLN A 142 -16.69 9.37 -11.76
C GLN A 142 -16.66 7.93 -12.27
N SER A 143 -16.27 7.73 -13.53
CA SER A 143 -15.98 6.38 -14.02
C SER A 143 -14.77 5.79 -13.27
N HIS A 144 -14.67 4.46 -13.20
CA HIS A 144 -13.56 3.80 -12.53
C HIS A 144 -12.18 4.29 -13.00
N GLY A 145 -12.03 4.52 -14.31
CA GLY A 145 -10.79 5.06 -14.89
C GLY A 145 -10.53 6.52 -14.51
N GLU A 146 -11.57 7.36 -14.47
CA GLU A 146 -11.46 8.77 -14.05
C GLU A 146 -11.09 8.87 -12.57
N SER A 147 -11.77 8.14 -11.69
CA SER A 147 -11.45 8.16 -10.25
C SER A 147 -10.02 7.71 -9.98
N PHE A 148 -9.55 6.69 -10.71
CA PHE A 148 -8.19 6.20 -10.61
C PHE A 148 -7.16 7.22 -11.12
N LEU A 149 -7.45 7.90 -12.23
CA LEU A 149 -6.59 8.95 -12.76
C LEU A 149 -6.56 10.17 -11.82
N ALA A 150 -7.71 10.60 -11.31
CA ALA A 150 -7.82 11.69 -10.34
C ALA A 150 -6.97 11.41 -9.11
N LEU A 151 -6.99 10.17 -8.58
CA LEU A 151 -6.08 9.77 -7.51
C LEU A 151 -4.61 9.95 -7.91
N MET A 152 -4.17 9.39 -9.05
CA MET A 152 -2.75 9.43 -9.42
C MET A 152 -2.25 10.84 -9.73
N VAL A 153 -3.08 11.68 -10.35
CA VAL A 153 -2.70 13.02 -10.82
C VAL A 153 -2.81 14.06 -9.69
N GLU A 154 -3.87 14.00 -8.90
CA GLU A 154 -4.16 15.02 -7.90
C GLU A 154 -3.60 14.67 -6.53
N ARG A 155 -3.67 13.38 -6.14
CA ARG A 155 -3.27 12.98 -4.79
C ARG A 155 -1.78 12.73 -4.66
N PHE A 156 -1.09 12.19 -5.68
CA PHE A 156 0.32 11.80 -5.52
C PHE A 156 1.23 13.03 -5.58
N GLY A 157 1.64 13.53 -4.42
CA GLY A 157 2.40 14.79 -4.27
C GLY A 157 3.90 14.68 -4.55
N GLY A 158 4.39 13.54 -5.03
CA GLY A 158 5.83 13.27 -5.18
C GLY A 158 6.54 13.01 -3.84
N GLU A 159 7.86 12.79 -3.90
CA GLU A 159 8.70 12.44 -2.73
C GLU A 159 8.09 11.33 -1.83
N GLY A 160 7.39 10.38 -2.46
CA GLY A 160 6.50 9.44 -1.79
C GLY A 160 6.81 7.98 -2.07
N VAL A 161 6.11 7.10 -1.35
CA VAL A 161 6.07 5.66 -1.65
C VAL A 161 4.65 5.29 -2.08
N TYR A 162 4.53 4.83 -3.32
CA TYR A 162 3.26 4.44 -3.92
C TYR A 162 3.32 2.95 -4.27
N THR A 163 2.34 2.20 -3.81
CA THR A 163 2.23 0.75 -4.08
C THR A 163 0.85 0.47 -4.65
N GLN A 164 0.76 -0.40 -5.65
CA GLN A 164 -0.50 -0.76 -6.29
C GLN A 164 -0.65 -2.27 -6.43
N THR A 165 -1.78 -2.82 -6.00
CA THR A 165 -2.23 -4.17 -6.37
C THR A 165 -3.33 -4.09 -7.44
N THR A 166 -3.25 -5.02 -8.39
CA THR A 166 -4.27 -5.31 -9.41
C THR A 166 -4.99 -6.61 -9.08
#